data_AF-A0A7K4HGS3-F1
#
_entry.id   AF-A0A7K4HGS3-F1
#
_cell.length_a   1.000
_cell.length_b   1.000
_cell.length_c   1.000
_cell.angle_alpha   90.00
_cell.angle_beta   90.00
_cell.angle_gamma   90.00
#
_symmetry.space_group_name_H-M   'P 1'
#
loop_
_entity.id
_entity.type
_entity.pdbx_description
1 polymer ?
#
loop_
_entity_poly.entity_id
_entity_poly.type
_entity_poly.pdbx_seq_one_letter_code
_entity_poly.pdbx_strand_id
1 'polypeptide(L)'
;MQSDENKIKFYDRLKDYNGQIYTGMKIGGTHKWHYNNGKWFETKVAPDQWTFNFQSTKTRFLSAPTNSGAKLNTKYHWYIIADQIASKLDANSYLTNMKGIKFKIGHKRPNWKKYSYQYPEQESYKERVIKILESALDNLRNEKIGIEKFSL
;
A
#
# COMPACT_ATOMS: atom_id res chain seq x y z
N MET A 1 -27.57 2.65 21.79
CA MET A 1 -27.54 2.03 20.43
C MET A 1 -27.46 3.04 19.28
N GLN A 2 -27.67 4.35 19.49
CA GLN A 2 -27.67 5.36 18.41
C GLN A 2 -26.28 5.95 18.06
N SER A 3 -25.24 5.59 18.82
CA SER A 3 -23.88 6.13 18.69
C SER A 3 -23.04 5.50 17.57
N ASP A 4 -23.31 4.24 17.23
CA ASP A 4 -22.45 3.48 16.32
C ASP A 4 -22.88 3.63 14.85
N GLU A 5 -24.19 3.76 14.56
CA GLU A 5 -24.68 4.08 13.21
C GLU A 5 -24.18 5.44 12.70
N ASN A 6 -24.11 6.45 13.58
CA ASN A 6 -23.58 7.76 13.24
C ASN A 6 -22.07 7.74 12.97
N LYS A 7 -21.31 6.87 13.64
CA LYS A 7 -19.87 6.65 13.37
C LYS A 7 -19.65 5.93 12.04
N ILE A 8 -20.46 4.92 11.71
CA ILE A 8 -20.39 4.19 10.43
C ILE A 8 -20.53 5.14 9.25
N LYS A 9 -21.50 6.07 9.30
CA LYS A 9 -21.66 7.11 8.27
C LYS A 9 -20.46 8.05 8.13
N PHE A 10 -19.53 8.12 9.09
CA PHE A 10 -18.42 9.08 9.02
C PHE A 10 -17.19 8.51 8.30
N TYR A 11 -16.91 7.21 8.44
CA TYR A 11 -15.73 6.58 7.83
C TYR A 11 -15.83 6.46 6.32
N ASP A 12 -17.03 6.14 5.80
CA ASP A 12 -17.28 5.92 4.38
C ASP A 12 -17.64 7.19 3.60
N ARG A 13 -17.68 8.36 4.27
CA ARG A 13 -17.86 9.64 3.58
C ARG A 13 -16.71 9.94 2.63
N LEU A 14 -17.08 10.57 1.52
CA LEU A 14 -16.15 11.28 0.65
C LEU A 14 -15.45 12.36 1.45
N LYS A 15 -14.15 12.49 1.24
CA LYS A 15 -13.25 13.45 1.88
C LYS A 15 -12.57 14.24 0.78
N ASP A 16 -12.21 15.49 1.07
CA ASP A 16 -11.42 16.33 0.16
C ASP A 16 -10.00 16.51 0.71
N TYR A 17 -9.03 16.59 -0.19
CA TYR A 17 -7.68 17.04 0.11
C TYR A 17 -7.08 17.69 -1.13
N ASN A 18 -6.76 18.98 -1.04
CA ASN A 18 -6.23 19.79 -2.16
C ASN A 18 -7.06 19.66 -3.44
N GLY A 19 -8.40 19.64 -3.32
CA GLY A 19 -9.33 19.49 -4.44
C GLY A 19 -9.48 18.06 -4.97
N GLN A 20 -8.80 17.08 -4.36
CA GLN A 20 -8.95 15.67 -4.69
C GLN A 20 -9.93 14.98 -3.73
N ILE A 21 -11.04 14.50 -4.29
CA ILE A 21 -12.01 13.70 -3.54
C ILE A 21 -11.51 12.26 -3.37
N TYR A 22 -11.56 11.74 -2.14
CA TYR A 22 -11.13 10.39 -1.79
C TYR A 22 -12.04 9.71 -0.74
N THR A 23 -11.87 8.40 -0.58
CA THR A 23 -12.59 7.56 0.42
C THR A 23 -11.62 6.73 1.25
N GLY A 24 -12.09 6.21 2.37
CA GLY A 24 -11.29 5.40 3.29
C GLY A 24 -10.65 6.23 4.40
N MET A 25 -9.47 5.82 4.85
CA MET A 25 -8.80 6.43 6.00
C MET A 25 -8.44 7.90 5.72
N LYS A 26 -8.63 8.78 6.71
CA LYS A 26 -8.22 10.19 6.64
C LYS A 26 -6.69 10.28 6.47
N ILE A 27 -6.23 11.25 5.68
CA ILE A 27 -4.80 11.60 5.58
C ILE A 27 -4.23 11.91 6.97
N GLY A 28 -3.00 11.44 7.23
CA GLY A 28 -2.35 11.46 8.55
C GLY A 28 -2.72 10.29 9.45
N GLY A 29 -3.69 9.46 9.07
CA GLY A 29 -4.05 8.25 9.79
C GLY A 29 -3.02 7.13 9.67
N THR A 30 -2.86 6.33 10.74
CA THR A 30 -1.93 5.19 10.76
C THR A 30 -2.65 3.85 10.94
N HIS A 31 -2.24 2.85 10.15
CA HIS A 31 -2.59 1.46 10.41
C HIS A 31 -1.38 0.67 10.87
N LYS A 32 -1.56 -0.13 11.92
CA LYS A 32 -0.60 -1.15 12.33
C LYS A 32 -1.14 -2.53 11.96
N TRP A 33 -0.30 -3.35 11.37
CA TRP A 33 -0.62 -4.69 10.88
C TRP A 33 0.44 -5.68 11.33
N HIS A 34 0.01 -6.88 11.69
CA HIS A 34 0.89 -8.03 11.78
C HIS A 34 0.88 -8.77 10.46
N TYR A 35 2.06 -9.11 9.94
CA TYR A 35 2.23 -9.97 8.78
C TYR A 35 2.67 -11.35 9.27
N ASN A 36 1.68 -12.21 9.53
CA ASN A 36 1.93 -13.51 10.13
C ASN A 36 2.44 -14.49 9.06
N ASN A 37 3.40 -15.34 9.44
CA ASN A 37 3.99 -16.38 8.57
C ASN A 37 4.45 -15.84 7.21
N GLY A 38 5.08 -14.67 7.20
CA GLY A 38 5.58 -14.06 5.98
C GLY A 38 6.64 -14.93 5.31
N LYS A 39 6.41 -15.28 4.04
CA LYS A 39 7.33 -16.05 3.22
C LYS A 39 7.89 -15.15 2.14
N TRP A 40 9.21 -15.04 2.12
CA TRP A 40 9.97 -14.32 1.11
C TRP A 40 10.64 -15.35 0.20
N PHE A 41 10.31 -15.30 -1.08
CA PHE A 41 10.91 -16.13 -2.11
C PHE A 41 11.61 -15.23 -3.09
N GLU A 42 12.89 -15.48 -3.36
CA GLU A 42 13.67 -14.69 -4.31
C GLU A 42 14.56 -15.57 -5.18
N THR A 43 14.83 -15.09 -6.38
CA THR A 43 15.69 -15.76 -7.35
C THR A 43 16.62 -14.74 -7.98
N LYS A 44 17.93 -15.01 -7.94
CA LYS A 44 18.92 -14.20 -8.61
C LYS A 44 18.76 -14.37 -10.12
N VAL A 45 18.53 -13.28 -10.84
CA VAL A 45 18.33 -13.30 -12.30
C VAL A 45 19.42 -12.55 -13.06
N ALA A 46 20.20 -11.69 -12.38
CA ALA A 46 21.40 -11.04 -12.92
C ALA A 46 22.37 -10.70 -11.75
N PRO A 47 23.60 -10.20 -12.01
CA PRO A 47 24.56 -9.85 -10.96
C PRO A 47 23.97 -8.98 -9.83
N ASP A 48 23.21 -7.96 -10.22
CA ASP A 48 22.58 -6.97 -9.32
C ASP A 48 21.05 -6.99 -9.40
N GLN A 49 20.46 -8.10 -9.89
CA GLN A 49 19.02 -8.19 -10.08
C GLN A 49 18.47 -9.50 -9.51
N TRP A 50 17.45 -9.34 -8.68
CA TRP A 50 16.68 -10.44 -8.11
C TRP A 50 15.20 -10.20 -8.40
N THR A 51 14.48 -11.28 -8.69
CA THR A 51 13.02 -11.26 -8.62
C THR A 51 12.61 -11.77 -7.26
N PHE A 52 11.51 -11.24 -6.71
CA PHE A 52 11.02 -11.70 -5.41
C PHE A 52 9.49 -11.72 -5.36
N ASN A 53 8.97 -12.55 -4.46
CA ASN A 53 7.56 -12.63 -4.09
C ASN A 53 7.45 -12.74 -2.58
N PHE A 54 6.62 -11.90 -1.98
CA PHE A 54 6.29 -11.95 -0.56
C PHE A 54 4.82 -12.30 -0.36
N GLN A 55 4.56 -13.35 0.43
CA GLN A 55 3.21 -13.79 0.78
C GLN A 55 3.05 -13.89 2.28
N SER A 56 1.95 -13.33 2.79
CA SER A 56 1.62 -13.35 4.21
C SER A 56 0.14 -13.07 4.44
N THR A 57 -0.43 -13.69 5.46
CA THR A 57 -1.73 -13.28 6.00
C THR A 57 -1.53 -12.09 6.93
N LYS A 58 -2.05 -10.94 6.53
CA LYS A 58 -2.04 -9.74 7.37
C LYS A 58 -3.25 -9.69 8.31
N THR A 59 -3.01 -9.35 9.57
CA THR A 59 -4.06 -9.16 10.58
C THR A 59 -3.92 -7.79 11.23
N ARG A 60 -5.04 -7.19 11.64
CA ARG A 60 -5.01 -5.88 12.30
C ARG A 60 -4.30 -6.01 13.65
N PHE A 61 -3.47 -5.03 14.01
CA PHE A 61 -2.92 -4.93 15.36
C PHE A 61 -4.02 -4.71 16.40
N LEU A 62 -5.03 -3.89 16.07
CA LEU A 62 -6.23 -3.66 16.86
C LEU A 62 -7.47 -4.03 16.07
N SER A 63 -8.44 -4.68 16.72
CA SER A 63 -9.73 -4.99 16.11
C SER A 63 -10.34 -3.76 15.43
N ALA A 64 -10.84 -3.95 14.21
CA ALA A 64 -11.52 -2.89 13.51
C ALA A 64 -12.87 -2.59 14.20
N PRO A 65 -13.35 -1.34 14.16
CA PRO A 65 -14.70 -1.01 14.59
C PRO A 65 -15.74 -1.89 13.87
N THR A 66 -16.82 -2.23 14.56
CA THR A 66 -17.94 -3.01 14.00
C THR A 66 -18.47 -2.34 12.73
N ASN A 67 -18.76 -3.16 11.69
CA ASN A 67 -19.24 -2.71 10.38
C ASN A 67 -18.31 -1.72 9.63
N SER A 68 -17.03 -1.64 9.99
CA SER A 68 -16.06 -0.82 9.27
C SER A 68 -15.19 -1.65 8.32
N GLY A 69 -14.65 -0.97 7.30
CA GLY A 69 -13.68 -1.55 6.38
C GLY A 69 -14.29 -2.14 5.11
N ALA A 70 -13.45 -2.83 4.35
CA ALA A 70 -13.84 -3.36 3.05
C ALA A 70 -14.69 -4.63 3.22
N LYS A 71 -15.68 -4.81 2.35
CA LYS A 71 -16.48 -6.04 2.28
C LYS A 71 -15.59 -7.25 2.00
N LEU A 72 -15.99 -8.41 2.53
CA LEU A 72 -15.34 -9.69 2.23
C LEU A 72 -15.17 -9.88 0.73
N ASN A 73 -14.02 -10.45 0.30
CA ASN A 73 -13.61 -10.63 -1.10
C ASN A 73 -13.27 -9.34 -1.87
N THR A 74 -13.21 -8.18 -1.21
CA THR A 74 -12.61 -6.99 -1.82
C THR A 74 -11.11 -7.19 -1.99
N LYS A 75 -10.59 -6.94 -3.19
CA LYS A 75 -9.15 -6.93 -3.48
C LYS A 75 -8.68 -5.51 -3.70
N TYR A 76 -7.50 -5.19 -3.18
CA TYR A 76 -6.82 -3.93 -3.46
C TYR A 76 -5.52 -4.21 -4.18
N HIS A 77 -5.25 -3.40 -5.20
CA HIS A 77 -3.98 -3.40 -5.90
C HIS A 77 -3.22 -2.14 -5.50
N TRP A 78 -2.10 -2.34 -4.84
CA TRP A 78 -1.18 -1.28 -4.44
C TRP A 78 0.12 -1.42 -5.22
N TYR A 79 0.69 -0.31 -5.64
CA TYR A 79 2.06 -0.23 -6.16
C TYR A 79 2.95 0.37 -5.07
N ILE A 80 4.12 -0.22 -4.87
CA ILE A 80 5.06 0.17 -3.80
C ILE A 80 6.39 0.51 -4.45
N ILE A 81 6.94 1.67 -4.09
CA ILE A 81 8.34 2.03 -4.34
C ILE A 81 8.99 2.08 -2.96
N ALA A 82 10.00 1.22 -2.74
CA ALA A 82 10.63 1.09 -1.44
C ALA A 82 12.09 0.64 -1.57
N ASP A 83 12.89 1.09 -0.62
CA ASP A 83 14.22 0.56 -0.37
C ASP A 83 14.12 -0.53 0.69
N GLN A 84 15.01 -1.51 0.58
CA GLN A 84 15.19 -2.56 1.57
C GLN A 84 16.64 -2.55 2.05
N ILE A 85 16.82 -2.66 3.37
CA ILE A 85 18.10 -2.97 3.99
C ILE A 85 17.96 -4.32 4.71
N ALA A 86 18.86 -5.24 4.38
CA ALA A 86 19.00 -6.52 5.08
C ALA A 86 20.26 -6.50 5.94
N SER A 87 20.10 -6.46 7.26
CA SER A 87 21.21 -6.45 8.22
C SER A 87 21.40 -7.84 8.79
N LYS A 88 22.58 -8.42 8.60
CA LYS A 88 22.92 -9.71 9.21
C LYS A 88 22.96 -9.57 10.73
N LEU A 89 22.22 -10.41 11.43
CA LEU A 89 22.19 -10.44 12.90
C LEU A 89 23.08 -11.57 13.42
N ASP A 90 23.02 -12.73 12.78
CA ASP A 90 23.84 -13.90 13.09
C ASP A 90 24.06 -14.77 11.83
N ALA A 91 24.52 -16.01 12.01
CA ALA A 91 24.79 -16.94 10.91
C ALA A 91 23.58 -17.18 9.99
N ASN A 92 22.36 -17.19 10.55
CA ASN A 92 21.14 -17.65 9.89
C ASN A 92 19.99 -16.64 9.93
N SER A 93 20.17 -15.47 10.57
CA SER A 93 19.11 -14.46 10.67
C SER A 93 19.56 -13.08 10.18
N TYR A 94 18.62 -12.41 9.50
CA TYR A 94 18.78 -11.07 8.97
C TYR A 94 17.55 -10.24 9.33
N LEU A 95 17.76 -9.00 9.75
CA LEU A 95 16.70 -8.02 9.89
C LEU A 95 16.42 -7.40 8.53
N THR A 96 15.20 -7.57 8.02
CA THR A 96 14.71 -6.86 6.84
C THR A 96 13.99 -5.59 7.26
N ASN A 97 14.55 -4.43 6.91
CA ASN A 97 13.89 -3.13 7.04
C ASN A 97 13.49 -2.62 5.65
N MET A 98 12.23 -2.24 5.46
CA MET A 98 11.73 -1.65 4.21
C MET A 98 11.08 -0.30 4.48
N LYS A 99 11.54 0.74 3.78
CA LYS A 99 10.98 2.10 3.84
C LYS A 99 10.58 2.52 2.44
N GLY A 100 9.39 3.09 2.30
CA GLY A 100 8.90 3.49 1.00
C GLY A 100 7.51 4.09 1.01
N ILE A 101 6.99 4.32 -0.20
CA ILE A 101 5.69 4.93 -0.45
C ILE A 101 4.81 3.92 -1.16
N LYS A 102 3.52 3.91 -0.82
CA LYS A 102 2.53 2.98 -1.39
C LYS A 102 1.35 3.72 -2.01
N PHE A 103 1.08 3.43 -3.27
CA PHE A 103 0.06 4.07 -4.08
C PHE A 103 -1.08 3.10 -4.39
N LYS A 104 -2.33 3.55 -4.26
CA LYS A 104 -3.49 2.75 -4.65
C LYS A 104 -3.62 2.79 -6.17
N ILE A 105 -3.38 1.67 -6.84
CA ILE A 105 -3.62 1.57 -8.29
C ILE A 105 -5.07 1.28 -8.58
N GLY A 106 -5.68 0.41 -7.78
CA GLY A 106 -7.09 0.10 -7.95
C GLY A 106 -7.65 -0.83 -6.89
N HIS A 107 -8.92 -1.19 -7.09
CA HIS A 107 -9.60 -2.18 -6.27
C HIS A 107 -10.56 -2.99 -7.12
N LYS A 108 -10.91 -4.18 -6.65
CA LYS A 108 -11.92 -5.05 -7.22
C LYS A 108 -12.93 -5.37 -6.13
N ARG A 109 -14.19 -4.96 -6.34
CA ARG A 109 -15.29 -5.24 -5.42
C ARG A 109 -15.70 -6.72 -5.52
N PRO A 110 -16.42 -7.27 -4.53
CA PRO A 110 -16.73 -8.71 -4.47
C PRO A 110 -17.42 -9.23 -5.74
N ASN A 111 -18.34 -8.46 -6.29
CA ASN A 111 -19.13 -8.85 -7.47
C ASN A 111 -18.56 -8.30 -8.79
N TRP A 112 -17.42 -7.62 -8.76
CA TRP A 112 -16.82 -7.08 -9.98
C TRP A 112 -16.02 -8.16 -10.69
N LYS A 113 -16.12 -8.21 -12.03
CA LYS A 113 -15.28 -9.10 -12.85
C LYS A 113 -13.86 -8.56 -13.00
N LYS A 114 -13.69 -7.24 -13.02
CA LYS A 114 -12.42 -6.57 -13.31
C LYS A 114 -12.00 -5.62 -12.17
N TYR A 115 -10.72 -5.28 -12.11
CA TYR A 115 -10.22 -4.17 -11.28
C TYR A 115 -10.72 -2.83 -11.82
N SER A 116 -10.78 -1.82 -10.94
CA SER A 116 -11.27 -0.48 -11.27
C SER A 116 -10.56 0.18 -12.45
N TYR A 117 -9.26 -0.03 -12.64
CA TYR A 117 -8.49 0.54 -13.76
C TYR A 117 -8.66 -0.20 -15.10
N GLN A 118 -9.52 -1.23 -15.16
CA GLN A 118 -9.81 -1.98 -16.39
C GLN A 118 -11.14 -1.55 -17.05
N TYR A 119 -11.79 -0.52 -16.49
CA TYR A 119 -12.98 0.10 -17.08
C TYR A 119 -12.52 1.26 -17.97
N PRO A 120 -13.09 1.45 -19.18
CA PRO A 120 -12.60 2.43 -20.15
C PRO A 120 -12.62 3.88 -19.66
N GLU A 121 -13.52 4.24 -18.75
CA GLU A 121 -13.62 5.60 -18.21
C GLU A 121 -12.58 5.89 -17.13
N GLN A 122 -11.74 4.90 -16.78
CA GLN A 122 -10.75 5.00 -15.73
C GLN A 122 -9.35 4.92 -16.33
N GLU A 123 -8.46 5.76 -15.81
CA GLU A 123 -7.04 5.66 -16.11
C GLU A 123 -6.52 4.24 -15.83
N SER A 124 -5.80 3.70 -16.81
CA SER A 124 -5.31 2.32 -16.82
C SER A 124 -4.20 2.09 -15.78
N TYR A 125 -3.88 0.81 -15.54
CA TYR A 125 -2.73 0.44 -14.69
C TYR A 125 -1.43 1.09 -15.20
N LYS A 126 -1.18 1.01 -16.51
CA LYS A 126 0.08 1.46 -17.11
C LYS A 126 0.23 2.97 -16.97
N GLU A 127 -0.80 3.74 -17.31
CA GLU A 127 -0.79 5.21 -17.19
C GLU A 127 -0.57 5.66 -15.74
N ARG A 128 -1.27 5.03 -14.78
CA ARG A 128 -1.08 5.31 -13.35
C ARG A 128 0.35 5.05 -12.89
N VAL A 129 0.92 3.90 -13.25
CA VAL A 129 2.28 3.53 -12.84
C VAL A 129 3.31 4.46 -13.47
N ILE A 130 3.15 4.81 -14.75
CA ILE A 130 4.02 5.78 -15.43
C ILE A 130 4.03 7.12 -14.67
N LYS A 131 2.86 7.69 -14.38
CA LYS A 131 2.76 8.95 -13.63
C LYS A 131 3.40 8.89 -12.24
N ILE A 132 3.22 7.76 -11.54
CA ILE A 132 3.86 7.56 -10.23
C ILE A 132 5.39 7.54 -10.37
N LEU A 133 5.91 6.83 -11.36
CA LEU A 133 7.36 6.72 -11.59
C LEU A 133 7.97 8.03 -12.08
N GLU A 134 7.29 8.77 -12.95
CA GLU A 134 7.70 10.11 -13.38
C GLU A 134 7.75 11.07 -12.20
N SER A 135 6.71 11.09 -11.37
CA SER A 135 6.70 11.91 -10.15
C SER A 135 7.79 11.50 -9.16
N ALA A 136 8.03 10.20 -8.97
CA ALA A 136 9.13 9.72 -8.13
C ALA A 136 10.49 10.16 -8.67
N LEU A 137 10.71 10.05 -9.98
CA LEU A 137 11.92 10.49 -10.65
C LEU A 137 12.14 12.00 -10.52
N ASP A 138 11.08 12.79 -10.71
CA ASP A 138 11.15 14.24 -10.55
C ASP A 138 11.44 14.65 -9.09
N ASN A 139 10.87 13.93 -8.12
CA ASN A 139 11.18 14.16 -6.71
C ASN A 139 12.65 13.85 -6.37
N LEU A 140 13.20 12.78 -6.95
CA LEU A 140 14.62 12.42 -6.81
C LEU A 140 15.52 13.48 -7.45
N ARG A 141 15.17 13.95 -8.66
CA ARG A 141 15.94 14.97 -9.39
C ARG A 141 15.95 16.33 -8.70
N ASN A 142 14.84 16.70 -8.07
CA ASN A 142 14.65 18.02 -7.49
C ASN A 142 14.84 18.05 -5.96
N GLU A 143 15.26 16.95 -5.34
CA GLU A 143 15.42 16.76 -3.88
C GLU A 143 14.18 17.11 -3.03
N LYS A 144 13.01 17.27 -3.66
CA LYS A 144 11.79 17.76 -2.99
C LYS A 144 11.15 16.74 -2.06
N ILE A 145 11.45 15.45 -2.22
CA ILE A 145 11.11 14.38 -1.28
C ILE A 145 12.20 13.32 -1.41
N GLY A 146 13.34 13.54 -0.76
CA GLY A 146 14.24 12.43 -0.46
C GLY A 146 13.54 11.50 0.53
N ILE A 147 13.51 10.20 0.26
CA ILE A 147 13.46 9.22 1.34
C ILE A 147 14.56 9.68 2.30
N GLU A 148 14.21 10.24 3.46
CA GLU A 148 15.21 10.71 4.42
C GLU A 148 16.25 9.59 4.55
N LYS A 149 17.49 9.92 4.14
CA LYS A 149 18.63 9.01 4.23
C LYS A 149 18.62 8.43 5.63
N PHE A 150 18.71 7.12 5.74
CA PHE A 150 18.71 6.41 7.02
C PHE A 150 19.65 7.11 8.01
N SER A 151 19.09 7.85 8.96
CA SER A 151 19.81 8.20 10.19
C SER A 151 19.69 6.97 11.08
N LEU A 152 20.84 6.30 11.27
CA LEU A 152 21.03 5.18 12.19
C LEU A 152 20.64 5.57 13.62
#